data_AF-A0A936CJV6-F1
#
_entry.id   AF-A0A936CJV6-F1
#
_cell.length_a   1.000
_cell.length_b   1.000
_cell.length_c   1.000
_cell.angle_alpha   90.00
_cell.angle_beta   90.00
_cell.angle_gamma   90.00
#
_symmetry.space_group_name_H-M   'P 1'
#
loop_
_entity.id
_entity.type
_entity.pdbx_description
1 polymer ?
#
loop_
_entity_poly.entity_id
_entity_poly.type
_entity_poly.pdbx_seq_one_letter_code
_entity_poly.pdbx_strand_id
1 'polypeptide(L)'
;MLSSTILLLLPIVFALLCFVLPRRYSIWISGAGAVIQFSYFMYLFLQFKINHYQLYNFKFDWIPGLKDSFHIAVDTMSLLPLLLVSLITVIVVLAASLIYEKRDSAYFGLIFLTIAGLNGFFMAQNPITFYLFFELT
;
A
#
# COMPACT_ATOMS: atom_id res chain seq x y z
N MET A 1 3.63 -2.63 16.08
CA MET A 1 4.82 -2.13 15.38
C MET A 1 4.90 -2.61 13.92
N LEU A 2 4.60 -3.89 13.61
CA LEU A 2 4.70 -4.38 12.21
C LEU A 2 3.46 -4.14 11.31
N SER A 3 2.33 -3.75 11.89
CA SER A 3 1.06 -3.73 11.16
C SER A 3 1.01 -2.69 10.03
N SER A 4 1.57 -1.50 10.25
CA SER A 4 1.65 -0.44 9.23
C SER A 4 2.66 -0.79 8.13
N THR A 5 3.80 -1.39 8.48
CA THR A 5 4.80 -1.85 7.51
C THR A 5 4.25 -2.93 6.58
N ILE A 6 3.40 -3.84 7.08
CA ILE A 6 2.78 -4.88 6.23
C ILE A 6 1.83 -4.25 5.22
N LEU A 7 1.04 -3.24 5.62
CA LEU A 7 0.13 -2.52 4.72
C LEU A 7 0.89 -1.83 3.57
N LEU A 8 2.12 -1.38 3.84
CA LEU A 8 3.01 -0.78 2.85
C LEU A 8 3.68 -1.83 1.94
N LEU A 9 4.13 -2.95 2.51
CA LEU A 9 4.89 -3.97 1.78
C LEU A 9 4.02 -4.89 0.92
N LEU A 10 2.78 -5.17 1.34
CA LEU A 10 1.84 -6.01 0.58
C LEU A 10 1.74 -5.60 -0.91
N PRO A 11 1.41 -4.34 -1.25
CA PRO A 11 1.30 -3.95 -2.65
C PRO A 11 2.65 -4.05 -3.38
N ILE A 12 3.79 -3.78 -2.72
CA ILE A 12 5.12 -3.93 -3.32
C ILE A 12 5.41 -5.39 -3.70
N VAL A 13 5.03 -6.34 -2.84
CA VAL A 13 5.18 -7.78 -3.12
C VAL A 13 4.31 -8.18 -4.33
N PHE A 14 3.05 -7.75 -4.37
CA PHE A 14 2.18 -8.04 -5.52
C PHE A 14 2.64 -7.35 -6.81
N ALA A 15 3.21 -6.15 -6.72
CA ALA A 15 3.82 -5.47 -7.86
C ALA A 15 4.97 -6.30 -8.44
N LEU A 16 5.89 -6.74 -7.58
CA LEU A 16 7.05 -7.55 -7.97
C LEU A 16 6.61 -8.90 -8.56
N LEU A 17 5.62 -9.56 -7.97
CA LEU A 17 5.04 -10.79 -8.52
C LEU A 17 4.47 -10.57 -9.92
N CYS A 18 3.77 -9.45 -10.17
CA CYS A 18 3.25 -9.14 -11.50
C CYS A 18 4.35 -8.81 -12.52
N PHE A 19 5.47 -8.20 -12.09
CA PHE A 19 6.60 -7.93 -12.99
C PHE A 19 7.37 -9.18 -13.37
N VAL A 20 7.56 -10.11 -12.43
CA VAL A 20 8.39 -11.31 -12.64
C VAL A 20 7.61 -12.45 -13.29
N LEU A 21 6.34 -12.63 -12.92
CA LEU A 21 5.54 -13.77 -13.39
C LEU A 21 4.92 -13.51 -14.77
N PRO A 22 4.72 -14.57 -15.57
CA PRO A 22 4.16 -14.45 -16.91
C PRO A 22 2.72 -13.94 -16.89
N ARG A 23 2.34 -13.22 -17.96
CA ARG A 23 1.03 -12.57 -18.14
C ARG A 23 -0.18 -13.44 -17.81
N ARG A 24 -0.11 -14.76 -18.07
CA ARG A 24 -1.18 -15.72 -17.73
C ARG A 24 -1.62 -15.70 -16.26
N TYR A 25 -0.72 -15.34 -15.34
CA TYR A 25 -1.02 -15.30 -13.91
C TYR A 25 -1.36 -13.89 -13.42
N SER A 26 -1.14 -12.85 -14.22
CA SER A 26 -1.21 -11.47 -13.76
C SER A 26 -2.58 -11.11 -13.19
N ILE A 27 -3.68 -11.55 -13.82
CA ILE A 27 -5.04 -11.29 -13.31
C ILE A 27 -5.25 -11.94 -11.94
N TRP A 28 -4.84 -13.20 -11.80
CA TRP A 28 -5.01 -13.97 -10.58
C TRP A 28 -4.18 -13.38 -9.43
N ILE A 29 -2.93 -13.04 -9.72
CA ILE A 29 -2.04 -12.37 -8.77
C ILE A 29 -2.62 -11.01 -8.36
N SER A 30 -3.06 -10.20 -9.33
CA SER A 30 -3.63 -8.89 -9.03
C SER A 30 -4.94 -8.98 -8.26
N GLY A 31 -5.80 -9.93 -8.61
CA GLY A 31 -7.07 -10.15 -7.92
C GLY A 31 -6.84 -10.60 -6.47
N ALA A 32 -5.95 -11.57 -6.27
CA ALA A 32 -5.54 -12.01 -4.93
C ALA A 32 -4.92 -10.85 -4.14
N GLY A 33 -4.04 -10.06 -4.77
CA GLY A 33 -3.40 -8.91 -4.15
C GLY A 33 -4.40 -7.85 -3.70
N ALA A 34 -5.41 -7.56 -4.51
CA ALA A 34 -6.44 -6.58 -4.17
C ALA A 34 -7.30 -7.05 -2.99
N VAL A 35 -7.72 -8.32 -2.99
CA VAL A 35 -8.50 -8.90 -1.90
C VAL A 35 -7.68 -8.94 -0.62
N ILE A 36 -6.43 -9.41 -0.68
CA ILE A 36 -5.55 -9.49 0.50
C ILE A 36 -5.28 -8.09 1.06
N GLN A 37 -5.00 -7.10 0.21
CA GLN A 37 -4.81 -5.72 0.61
C GLN A 37 -6.03 -5.16 1.35
N PHE A 38 -7.23 -5.34 0.77
CA PHE A 38 -8.47 -4.86 1.34
C PHE A 38 -8.81 -5.58 2.66
N SER A 39 -8.71 -6.91 2.69
CA SER A 39 -8.96 -7.71 3.89
C SER A 39 -7.98 -7.39 5.01
N TYR A 40 -6.70 -7.17 4.68
CA TYR A 40 -5.71 -6.77 5.67
C TYR A 40 -6.02 -5.39 6.25
N PHE A 41 -6.36 -4.42 5.40
CA PHE A 41 -6.78 -3.11 5.87
C PHE A 41 -8.05 -3.18 6.75
N MET A 42 -9.06 -3.95 6.34
CA MET A 42 -10.27 -4.20 7.15
C MET A 42 -9.94 -4.80 8.51
N TYR A 43 -9.02 -5.77 8.56
CA TYR A 43 -8.56 -6.32 9.83
C TYR A 43 -7.93 -5.24 10.72
N LEU A 44 -7.08 -4.36 10.18
CA LEU A 44 -6.51 -3.25 10.95
C LEU A 44 -7.58 -2.27 11.41
N PHE A 45 -8.55 -1.94 10.55
CA PHE A 45 -9.65 -1.03 10.84
C PHE A 45 -10.52 -1.53 12.01
N LEU A 46 -10.89 -2.81 12.00
CA LEU A 46 -11.69 -3.42 13.07
C LEU A 46 -10.94 -3.53 14.41
N GLN A 47 -9.62 -3.71 14.35
CA GLN A 47 -8.77 -3.76 15.53
C GLN A 47 -8.36 -2.36 16.03
N PHE A 48 -8.65 -1.31 15.27
CA PHE A 48 -8.20 0.04 15.59
C PHE A 48 -8.91 0.52 16.86
N LYS A 49 -8.12 0.68 17.92
CA LYS A 49 -8.56 1.26 19.19
C LYS A 49 -7.91 2.63 19.35
N ILE A 50 -8.73 3.66 19.55
CA ILE A 50 -8.31 5.07 19.69
C ILE A 50 -7.25 5.25 20.78
N ASN A 51 -7.21 4.39 21.81
CA ASN A 51 -6.24 4.48 22.90
C ASN A 51 -4.86 3.83 22.61
N HIS A 52 -4.65 3.23 21.42
CA HIS A 52 -3.42 2.47 21.11
C HIS A 52 -2.68 2.99 19.87
N TYR A 53 -2.50 4.31 19.75
CA TYR A 53 -1.72 4.95 18.67
C TYR A 53 -0.31 4.36 18.49
N GLN A 54 0.30 3.82 19.56
CA GLN A 54 1.65 3.24 19.50
C GLN A 54 1.74 1.91 18.74
N LEU A 55 0.63 1.18 18.54
CA LEU A 55 0.65 -0.14 17.91
C LEU A 55 0.90 -0.10 16.40
N TYR A 56 0.56 1.01 15.75
CA TYR A 56 0.66 1.18 14.30
C TYR A 56 1.82 2.08 13.88
N ASN A 57 2.66 2.50 14.81
CA ASN A 57 3.80 3.37 14.53
C ASN A 57 5.05 2.55 14.19
N PHE A 58 5.70 2.91 13.08
CA PHE A 58 7.02 2.43 12.69
C PHE A 58 7.93 3.64 12.44
N LYS A 59 9.06 3.67 13.16
CA LYS A 59 10.07 4.72 13.04
C LYS A 59 11.45 4.07 12.94
N PHE A 60 12.21 4.49 11.93
CA PHE A 60 13.59 4.05 11.70
C PHE A 60 14.47 5.25 11.34
N ASP A 61 15.57 5.44 12.06
CA ASP A 61 16.50 6.54 11.77
C ASP A 61 17.34 6.20 10.54
N TRP A 62 17.07 6.90 9.44
CA TRP A 62 17.58 6.53 8.11
C TRP A 62 18.70 7.44 7.61
N ILE A 63 18.66 8.75 7.92
CA ILE A 63 19.68 9.73 7.51
C ILE A 63 20.28 10.40 8.75
N PRO A 64 21.44 9.92 9.23
CA PRO A 64 22.08 10.43 10.45
C PRO A 64 22.39 11.93 10.40
N GLY A 65 22.71 12.46 9.22
CA GLY A 65 23.08 13.87 9.04
C GLY A 65 21.91 14.86 9.12
N LEU A 66 20.69 14.42 8.85
CA LEU A 66 19.49 15.27 8.84
C LEU A 66 18.69 15.15 10.14
N LYS A 67 19.10 14.29 11.09
CA LYS A 67 18.29 13.86 12.25
C LYS A 67 16.86 13.47 11.86
N ASP A 68 16.73 12.91 10.65
CA ASP A 68 15.44 12.53 10.10
C ASP A 68 15.23 11.03 10.23
N SER A 69 13.97 10.62 10.23
CA SER A 69 13.56 9.23 10.42
C SER A 69 12.53 8.84 9.38
N PHE A 70 12.65 7.64 8.83
CA PHE A 70 11.56 7.01 8.11
C PHE A 70 10.44 6.70 9.12
N HIS A 71 9.37 7.50 9.09
CA HIS A 71 8.31 7.46 10.09
C HIS A 71 6.95 7.32 9.41
N ILE A 72 6.32 6.16 9.62
CA ILE A 72 4.98 5.85 9.14
C ILE A 72 4.09 5.39 10.30
N ALA A 73 2.83 5.78 10.28
CA ALA A 73 1.85 5.29 11.22
C ALA A 73 0.44 5.23 10.61
N VAL A 74 -0.38 4.32 11.13
CA VAL A 74 -1.84 4.35 10.90
C VAL A 74 -2.46 5.05 12.11
N ASP A 75 -2.97 6.25 11.91
CA ASP A 75 -3.69 7.07 12.88
C ASP A 75 -5.11 7.39 12.40
N THR A 76 -5.88 8.08 13.24
CA THR A 76 -7.27 8.47 12.95
C THR A 76 -7.43 9.28 11.67
N MET A 77 -6.42 10.07 11.27
CA MET A 77 -6.46 10.88 10.04
C MET A 77 -6.20 10.03 8.80
N SER A 78 -5.30 9.05 8.89
CA SER A 78 -4.95 8.13 7.81
C SER A 78 -5.99 7.05 7.54
N LEU A 79 -6.85 6.70 8.52
CA LEU A 79 -7.82 5.60 8.38
C LEU A 79 -8.80 5.81 7.22
N LEU A 80 -9.40 7.00 7.12
CA LEU A 80 -10.37 7.28 6.06
C LEU A 80 -9.74 7.22 4.65
N PRO A 81 -8.62 7.90 4.36
CA PRO A 81 -8.00 7.79 3.05
C PRO A 81 -7.47 6.38 2.75
N LEU A 82 -6.92 5.66 3.74
CA LEU A 82 -6.47 4.27 3.53
C LEU A 82 -7.64 3.32 3.23
N LEU A 83 -8.81 3.55 3.83
CA LEU A 83 -10.05 2.84 3.48
C LEU A 83 -10.39 3.06 2.01
N LEU A 84 -10.36 4.31 1.55
CA LEU A 84 -10.64 4.65 0.16
C LEU A 84 -9.62 4.02 -0.79
N VAL A 85 -8.32 4.09 -0.48
CA VAL A 85 -7.27 3.44 -1.29
C VAL A 85 -7.49 1.93 -1.37
N SER A 86 -7.84 1.28 -0.26
CA SER A 86 -8.11 -0.16 -0.23
C SER A 86 -9.33 -0.54 -1.09
N LEU A 87 -10.39 0.28 -1.07
CA LEU A 87 -11.59 0.06 -1.89
C LEU A 87 -11.30 0.31 -3.37
N ILE A 88 -10.61 1.41 -3.69
CA ILE A 88 -10.20 1.76 -5.05
C ILE A 88 -9.31 0.68 -5.64
N THR A 89 -8.42 0.07 -4.84
CA THR A 89 -7.57 -1.05 -5.28
C THR A 89 -8.40 -2.20 -5.86
N VAL A 90 -9.47 -2.60 -5.16
CA VAL A 90 -10.37 -3.66 -5.64
C VAL A 90 -11.07 -3.25 -6.93
N ILE A 91 -11.60 -2.03 -6.98
CA ILE A 91 -12.33 -1.51 -8.15
C ILE A 91 -11.40 -1.42 -9.38
N VAL A 92 -10.19 -0.88 -9.20
CA VAL A 92 -9.22 -0.67 -10.29
C VAL A 92 -8.74 -2.00 -10.83
N VAL A 93 -8.45 -2.98 -9.98
CA VAL A 93 -8.03 -4.32 -10.44
C VAL A 93 -9.18 -5.03 -11.17
N LEU A 94 -10.42 -4.95 -10.66
CA LEU A 94 -11.59 -5.51 -11.34
C LEU A 94 -11.81 -4.85 -12.71
N ALA A 95 -11.82 -3.52 -12.77
CA ALA A 95 -11.95 -2.78 -14.03
C ALA A 95 -10.81 -3.12 -15.01
N ALA A 96 -9.58 -3.24 -14.50
CA ALA A 96 -8.43 -3.63 -15.31
C ALA A 96 -8.52 -5.05 -15.86
N SER A 97 -9.11 -5.97 -15.10
CA SER A 97 -9.32 -7.35 -15.53
C SER A 97 -10.39 -7.50 -16.60
N LEU A 98 -11.38 -6.59 -16.66
CA LEU A 98 -12.44 -6.62 -17.68
C LEU A 98 -11.94 -6.13 -19.06
N ILE A 99 -10.90 -5.31 -19.12
CA ILE A 99 -10.35 -4.73 -20.35
C ILE A 99 -9.12 -5.55 -20.84
N TYR A 100 -9.09 -6.84 -20.52
CA TYR A 100 -7.89 -7.70 -20.53
C TYR A 100 -7.13 -7.77 -21.87
N GLU A 101 -7.81 -7.59 -23.01
CA GLU A 101 -7.23 -7.86 -24.34
C GLU A 101 -5.96 -7.05 -24.65
N LYS A 102 -5.71 -5.92 -23.96
CA LYS A 102 -4.56 -5.03 -24.24
C LYS A 102 -3.58 -4.83 -23.09
N ARG A 103 -3.70 -5.52 -21.96
CA ARG A 103 -2.90 -5.20 -20.75
C ARG A 103 -1.82 -6.23 -20.45
N ASP A 104 -0.57 -5.76 -20.43
CA ASP A 104 0.60 -6.57 -20.05
C ASP A 104 0.70 -6.73 -18.53
N SER A 105 1.46 -7.73 -18.08
CA SER A 105 1.63 -7.99 -16.64
C SER A 105 2.24 -6.81 -15.89
N ALA A 106 3.10 -6.04 -16.56
CA ALA A 106 3.68 -4.81 -16.05
C ALA A 106 2.63 -3.75 -15.69
N TYR A 107 1.48 -3.72 -16.37
CA TYR A 107 0.41 -2.77 -16.07
C TYR A 107 -0.17 -3.00 -14.66
N PHE A 108 -0.42 -4.25 -14.29
CA PHE A 108 -0.86 -4.60 -12.94
C PHE A 108 0.25 -4.34 -11.91
N GLY A 109 1.51 -4.61 -12.27
CA GLY A 109 2.66 -4.28 -11.42
C GLY A 109 2.72 -2.80 -11.07
N LEU A 110 2.53 -1.92 -12.05
CA LEU A 110 2.49 -0.47 -11.86
C LEU A 110 1.31 -0.02 -11.00
N ILE A 111 0.11 -0.59 -11.20
CA ILE A 111 -1.05 -0.30 -10.32
C ILE A 111 -0.69 -0.55 -8.85
N PHE A 112 -0.10 -1.71 -8.56
CA PHE A 112 0.29 -2.05 -7.19
C PHE A 112 1.39 -1.15 -6.65
N LEU A 113 2.34 -0.72 -7.49
CA LEU A 113 3.36 0.24 -7.11
C LEU A 113 2.73 1.59 -6.72
N THR A 114 1.78 2.10 -7.51
CA THR A 114 1.03 3.33 -7.17
C THR A 114 0.23 3.16 -5.88
N ILE A 115 -0.38 1.99 -5.64
CA ILE A 115 -1.08 1.72 -4.37
C ILE A 115 -0.11 1.73 -3.18
N ALA A 116 1.11 1.20 -3.35
CA ALA A 116 2.15 1.28 -2.32
C ALA A 116 2.52 2.74 -2.01
N GLY A 117 2.67 3.57 -3.04
CA GLY A 117 2.89 5.00 -2.93
C GLY A 117 1.76 5.69 -2.17
N LEU A 118 0.51 5.47 -2.55
CA LEU A 118 -0.66 6.05 -1.88
C LEU A 118 -0.75 5.62 -0.41
N ASN A 119 -0.51 4.35 -0.10
CA ASN A 119 -0.49 3.88 1.28
C ASN A 119 0.60 4.60 2.08
N GLY A 120 1.83 4.67 1.56
CA GLY A 120 2.93 5.36 2.22
C GLY A 120 2.68 6.86 2.38
N PHE A 121 2.09 7.51 1.38
CA PHE A 121 1.72 8.92 1.40
C PHE A 121 0.78 9.25 2.56
N PHE A 122 -0.28 8.45 2.76
CA PHE A 122 -1.24 8.67 3.84
C PHE A 122 -0.75 8.20 5.22
N MET A 123 0.23 7.29 5.27
CA MET A 123 0.82 6.85 6.53
C MET A 123 2.00 7.71 6.99
N ALA A 124 2.58 8.55 6.14
CA ALA A 124 3.76 9.33 6.46
C ALA A 124 3.52 10.32 7.61
N GLN A 125 4.46 10.37 8.56
CA GLN A 125 4.36 11.20 9.77
C GLN A 125 5.35 12.37 9.77
N ASN A 126 6.19 12.48 8.73
CA ASN A 126 7.14 13.57 8.54
C ASN A 126 7.25 13.96 7.05
N PRO A 127 7.70 15.19 6.74
CA PRO A 127 7.69 15.71 5.37
C PRO A 127 8.54 14.93 4.38
N ILE A 128 9.66 14.34 4.82
CA ILE A 128 10.58 13.67 3.90
C ILE A 128 10.05 12.28 3.51
N THR A 129 9.54 11.51 4.48
CA THR A 129 8.84 10.24 4.17
C THR A 129 7.62 10.50 3.29
N PHE A 130 6.88 11.58 3.57
CA PHE A 130 5.76 12.01 2.73
C PHE A 130 6.19 12.31 1.30
N TYR A 131 7.24 13.12 1.12
CA TYR A 131 7.74 13.49 -0.20
C TYR A 131 8.22 12.27 -1.00
N LEU A 132 8.88 11.31 -0.34
CA LEU A 132 9.30 10.06 -0.97
C LEU A 132 8.14 9.27 -1.57
N PHE A 133 7.02 9.17 -0.84
CA PHE A 133 5.84 8.46 -1.34
C PHE A 133 5.03 9.28 -2.34
N PHE A 134 5.05 10.60 -2.22
CA PHE A 134 4.42 11.51 -3.18
C PHE A 134 5.07 11.41 -4.57
N GLU A 135 6.39 11.31 -4.66
CA GLU A 135 7.09 11.13 -5.96
C GLU A 135 6.98 9.70 -6.51
N LEU A 136 6.57 8.74 -5.68
CA LEU A 136 6.42 7.35 -6.07
C LEU A 136 5.07 7.06 -6.76
N THR A 137 4.06 7.93 -6.55
CA THR A 137 2.73 7.84 -7.16
C THR A 137 2.68 8.47 -8.54
#